data_AF-A0A6M3X693-F1
#
_entry.id   AF-A0A6M3X693-F1
#
_cell.length_a   1.000
_cell.length_b   1.000
_cell.length_c   1.000
_cell.angle_alpha   90.00
_cell.angle_beta   90.00
_cell.angle_gamma   90.00
#
_symmetry.space_group_name_H-M   'P 1'
#
loop_
_entity.id
_entity.type
_entity.pdbx_description
1 polymer ?
#
loop_
_entity_poly.entity_id
_entity_poly.type
_entity_poly.pdbx_seq_one_letter_code
_entity_poly.pdbx_strand_id
1 'polypeptide(L)' 'MAYTTIDFKTKKSLKEAFAKGEIITVFQPGPFGPDVLDGTCYLEGPHYPKPHTWYASCQVKDRVIVEKIK' A
#
# COMPACT_ATOMS: atom_id res chain seq x y z
N MET A 1 -2.15 -8.81 4.74
CA MET A 1 -2.31 -7.42 4.27
C MET A 1 -1.57 -7.28 2.94
N ALA A 2 -1.80 -6.21 2.18
CA ALA A 2 -1.02 -5.94 0.97
C ALA A 2 0.13 -4.95 1.28
N TYR A 3 1.08 -4.88 0.35
CA TYR A 3 2.20 -3.95 0.37
C TYR A 3 2.11 -2.99 -0.79
N THR A 4 2.61 -1.78 -0.61
CA THR A 4 2.98 -0.92 -1.75
C THR A 4 4.25 -1.47 -2.38
N THR A 5 4.47 -1.29 -3.68
CA THR A 5 5.75 -1.71 -4.30
C THR A 5 6.96 -0.98 -3.74
N ILE A 6 6.75 0.24 -3.23
CA ILE A 6 7.73 1.03 -2.47
C ILE A 6 7.63 0.68 -0.99
N ASP A 7 8.75 0.33 -0.34
CA ASP A 7 8.83 0.07 1.11
C ASP A 7 8.82 1.39 1.91
N PHE A 8 7.64 1.99 2.05
CA PHE A 8 7.44 3.19 2.88
C PHE A 8 7.67 2.88 4.36
N LYS A 9 8.61 3.61 4.98
CA LYS A 9 8.98 3.39 6.39
C LYS A 9 7.92 3.87 7.38
N THR A 10 7.05 4.79 6.95
CA THR A 10 5.98 5.34 7.75
C THR A 10 4.71 5.52 6.93
N LYS A 11 3.54 5.49 7.58
CA LYS A 11 2.28 5.91 6.94
C LYS A 11 2.33 7.35 6.44
N LYS A 12 3.08 8.23 7.12
CA LYS A 12 3.23 9.64 6.70
C LYS A 12 3.90 9.75 5.33
N SER A 13 5.01 9.04 5.10
CA SER A 13 5.70 9.07 3.80
C SER A 13 4.84 8.53 2.66
N LEU A 14 4.01 7.51 2.94
CA LEU A 14 3.03 7.00 1.98
C LEU A 14 1.98 8.08 1.61
N LYS A 15 1.42 8.77 2.61
CA LYS A 15 0.44 9.85 2.38
C LYS A 15 1.04 11.04 1.62
N GLU A 16 2.29 11.38 1.90
CA GLU A 16 3.00 12.47 1.21
C GLU A 16 3.27 12.13 -0.25
N ALA A 17 3.71 10.90 -0.55
CA ALA A 17 3.88 10.44 -1.93
C ALA A 17 2.56 10.50 -2.71
N PHE A 18 1.47 10.01 -2.13
CA PHE A 18 0.14 10.09 -2.74
C PHE A 18 -0.30 11.55 -2.96
N ALA A 19 -0.09 12.42 -1.98
CA ALA A 19 -0.45 13.84 -2.09
C ALA A 19 0.37 14.59 -3.15
N LYS A 20 1.58 14.12 -3.47
CA LYS A 20 2.40 14.64 -4.59
C LYS A 20 1.92 14.15 -5.97
N GLY A 21 0.95 13.24 -6.01
CA GLY A 21 0.47 12.63 -7.26
C GLY A 21 1.35 11.49 -7.76
N GLU A 22 2.19 10.90 -6.90
CA GLU A 22 2.96 9.72 -7.28
C GLU A 22 2.02 8.53 -7.51
N ILE A 23 2.32 7.74 -8.55
CA ILE A 23 1.59 6.50 -8.83
C ILE A 23 2.10 5.43 -7.87
N ILE A 24 1.25 5.03 -6.93
CA ILE A 24 1.59 4.03 -5.91
C ILE A 24 0.86 2.74 -6.24
N THR A 25 1.62 1.74 -6.69
CA THR A 25 1.10 0.40 -6.96
C THR A 25 1.15 -0.48 -5.73
N VAL A 26 0.19 -1.39 -5.62
CA VAL A 26 0.02 -2.32 -4.51
C VAL A 26 0.17 -3.76 -5.01
N PHE A 27 0.80 -4.61 -4.21
CA PHE A 27 0.93 -6.04 -4.47
C PHE A 27 0.70 -6.84 -3.18
N GLN A 28 0.35 -8.11 -3.33
CA GLN A 28 0.22 -9.03 -2.21
C GLN A 28 1.35 -10.07 -2.25
N PRO A 29 2.21 -10.16 -1.22
CA PRO A 29 3.27 -11.16 -1.16
C PRO A 29 2.72 -12.56 -0.84
N GLY A 30 3.50 -13.59 -1.18
CA GLY A 30 3.23 -14.98 -0.80
C GLY A 30 2.24 -15.70 -1.73
N PRO A 31 1.69 -16.86 -1.32
CA PRO A 31 0.87 -17.71 -2.20
C PRO A 31 -0.51 -17.12 -2.53
N PHE A 32 -0.84 -15.95 -2.00
CA PHE A 32 -2.16 -15.33 -2.07
C PHE A 32 -2.24 -14.18 -3.09
N GLY A 33 -1.18 -13.92 -3.86
CA GLY A 33 -1.18 -12.91 -4.90
C GLY A 33 0.17 -12.78 -5.59
N PRO A 34 0.19 -12.12 -6.74
CA PRO A 34 0.67 -10.74 -6.69
C PRO A 34 -0.47 -9.72 -6.85
N ASP A 35 -1.61 -10.15 -7.37
CA ASP A 35 -2.69 -9.25 -7.77
C ASP A 35 -3.58 -8.86 -6.58
N VAL A 36 -3.71 -7.55 -6.37
CA VAL A 36 -4.65 -6.95 -5.43
C VAL A 36 -5.88 -6.54 -6.22
N LEU A 37 -7.04 -7.07 -5.82
CA LEU A 37 -8.32 -6.75 -6.45
C LEU A 37 -8.68 -5.28 -6.25
N ASP A 38 -9.48 -4.75 -7.18
CA ASP A 38 -10.04 -3.42 -7.07
C ASP A 38 -10.96 -3.29 -5.84
N GLY A 39 -10.99 -2.09 -5.26
CA GLY A 39 -11.80 -1.73 -4.11
C GLY A 39 -10.99 -1.46 -2.85
N THR A 40 -11.56 -1.80 -1.69
CA THR A 40 -10.93 -1.48 -0.40
C THR A 40 -9.74 -2.40 -0.16
N CYS A 41 -8.56 -1.78 0.00
CA CYS A 41 -7.33 -2.47 0.32
C CYS A 41 -6.79 -2.01 1.69
N TYR A 42 -6.22 -2.94 2.43
CA TYR A 42 -5.50 -2.67 3.65
C TYR A 42 -4.01 -2.86 3.39
N LEU A 43 -3.22 -1.89 3.84
CA LEU A 43 -1.78 -1.83 3.67
C LEU A 43 -1.09 -1.91 5.02
N GLU A 44 0.09 -2.53 5.02
CA GLU A 44 0.99 -2.52 6.17
C GLU A 44 2.41 -2.18 5.74
N GLY A 45 3.20 -1.68 6.67
CA GLY A 45 4.63 -1.50 6.45
C GLY A 45 5.39 -1.17 7.73
N PRO A 46 6.72 -1.12 7.69
CA PRO A 46 7.60 -1.45 6.56
C PRO A 46 7.47 -2.92 6.12
N HIS A 47 7.95 -3.28 4.92
CA HIS A 47 7.85 -4.65 4.44
C HIS A 47 8.59 -5.65 5.35
N TYR A 48 8.05 -6.86 5.46
CA TYR A 48 8.78 -8.00 6.02
C TYR A 48 10.17 -8.13 5.36
N PRO A 49 11.25 -8.46 6.10
CA PRO A 49 11.31 -8.97 7.48
C PRO A 49 11.25 -7.93 8.60
N LYS A 50 11.03 -6.64 8.29
CA LYS A 50 10.95 -5.61 9.33
C LYS A 50 9.62 -5.71 10.09
N PRO A 51 9.56 -5.36 11.38
CA PRO A 51 8.31 -5.28 12.12
C PRO A 51 7.40 -4.21 11.50
N HIS A 52 6.14 -4.55 11.22
CA HIS A 52 5.15 -3.59 10.73
C HIS A 52 4.84 -2.57 11.83
N THR A 53 5.16 -1.30 11.59
CA THR A 53 4.93 -0.19 12.52
C THR A 53 3.77 0.70 12.09
N TRP A 54 3.20 0.47 10.90
CA TRP A 54 2.06 1.22 10.43
C TRP A 54 1.09 0.37 9.61
N TYR A 55 -0.18 0.79 9.67
CA TYR A 55 -1.29 0.22 8.93
C TYR A 55 -2.12 1.34 8.30
N ALA A 56 -2.67 1.09 7.12
CA ALA A 56 -3.50 2.05 6.40
C ALA A 56 -4.62 1.34 5.62
N SER A 57 -5.69 2.07 5.31
CA SER A 57 -6.68 1.64 4.31
C SER A 57 -6.79 2.62 3.16
N CYS A 58 -7.09 2.11 1.97
CA CYS A 58 -7.19 2.89 0.74
C CYS A 58 -8.14 2.22 -0.26
N GLN A 59 -8.48 2.94 -1.33
CA GLN A 59 -9.11 2.35 -2.51
C GLN A 59 -8.05 2.10 -3.57
N VAL A 60 -8.08 0.90 -4.16
CA VAL A 60 -7.19 0.47 -5.25
C VAL A 60 -8.01 0.25 -6.50
N LYS A 61 -7.47 0.66 -7.65
CA LYS A 61 -7.98 0.32 -8.97
C LYS A 61 -6.82 0.03 -9.91
N ASP A 62 -6.89 -1.07 -10.66
CA ASP A 62 -5.81 -1.51 -11.55
C ASP A 62 -4.46 -1.62 -10.81
N ARG A 63 -4.52 -2.08 -9.55
CA ARG A 63 -3.41 -2.15 -8.58
C ARG A 63 -2.81 -0.80 -8.15
N VAL A 64 -3.41 0.33 -8.51
CA VAL A 64 -2.97 1.68 -8.12
C VAL A 64 -3.86 2.26 -7.03
N ILE A 65 -3.29 2.94 -6.04
CA ILE A 65 -4.06 3.69 -5.05
C ILE A 65 -4.74 4.89 -5.73
N VAL A 66 -6.06 4.99 -5.63
CA VAL A 66 -6.85 6.04 -6.31
C VAL A 66 -7.52 7.05 -5.38
N GLU A 67 -7.66 6.73 -4.09
CA GLU A 67 -8.28 7.62 -3.10
C GLU A 67 -7.38 7.90 -1.89
N LYS A 68 -7.80 8.86 -1.06
CA LYS A 68 -7.11 9.23 0.18
C LYS A 68 -6.90 8.03 1.10
N ILE A 69 -5.68 7.94 1.59
CA ILE A 69 -5.20 6.93 2.52
C ILE A 69 -5.59 7.30 3.95
N LYS A 70 -6.24 6.38 4.67
CA LYS A 70 -6.68 6.56 6.07
C LYS A 70 -5.67 5.96 7.04
#